data_AF-A0A9J6GH44-F1
#
_entry.id   AF-A0A9J6GH44-F1
#
_cell.length_a   1.000
_cell.length_b   1.000
_cell.length_c   1.000
_cell.angle_alpha   90.00
_cell.angle_beta   90.00
_cell.angle_gamma   90.00
#
_symmetry.space_group_name_H-M   'P 1'
#
loop_
_entity.id
_entity.type
_entity.pdbx_description
1 polymer ?
#
loop_
_entity_poly.entity_id
_entity_poly.type
_entity_poly.pdbx_seq_one_letter_code
_entity_poly.pdbx_strand_id
1 'polypeptide(L)'
;MLMFGGLPLFYLELAMGQYYRCGCLTIWKNIFPIFKGIGYAICILDLYMAMYYNTVIAWALYYLVASLSSELPWTRCDNPWNTRTCRTLAERANATGLATSPAQEYFE
;
A
#
# COMPACT_ATOMS: atom_id res chain seq x y z
N MET A 1 -19.26 -0.35 14.20
CA MET A 1 -18.21 0.62 14.58
C MET A 1 -18.23 1.90 13.73
N LEU A 2 -18.71 1.88 12.48
CA LEU A 2 -18.75 3.08 11.63
C LEU A 2 -19.66 4.20 12.18
N MET A 3 -20.92 3.89 12.53
CA MET A 3 -21.88 4.92 13.00
C MET A 3 -21.49 5.58 14.34
N PHE A 4 -20.92 4.82 15.27
CA PHE A 4 -20.64 5.30 16.63
C PHE A 4 -19.16 5.65 16.87
N GLY A 5 -18.25 5.24 15.98
CA GLY A 5 -16.81 5.49 16.13
C GLY A 5 -16.24 6.27 14.95
N GLY A 6 -16.26 5.67 13.75
CA GLY A 6 -15.64 6.26 12.56
C GLY A 6 -16.27 7.59 12.16
N LEU A 7 -17.60 7.64 12.04
CA LEU A 7 -18.31 8.84 11.58
C LEU A 7 -18.19 10.01 12.56
N PRO A 8 -18.36 9.83 13.89
CA PRO A 8 -18.16 10.93 14.84
C PRO A 8 -16.71 11.45 14.87
N LEU A 9 -15.70 10.57 14.82
CA LEU A 9 -14.29 10.98 14.85
C LEU A 9 -13.89 11.76 13.58
N PHE A 10 -14.31 11.26 12.41
CA PHE A 10 -14.06 11.93 11.14
C PHE A 10 -14.73 13.32 11.10
N TYR A 11 -15.98 13.42 11.56
CA TYR A 11 -16.68 14.69 11.63
C TYR A 11 -16.01 15.67 12.60
N LEU A 12 -15.55 15.19 13.76
CA LEU A 12 -14.84 16.01 14.76
C LEU A 12 -13.55 16.59 14.18
N GLU A 13 -12.75 15.80 13.47
CA GLU A 13 -11.51 16.28 12.82
C GLU A 13 -11.79 17.35 11.76
N LEU A 14 -12.79 17.12 10.89
CA LEU A 14 -13.18 18.09 9.86
C LEU A 14 -13.71 19.40 10.47
N ALA A 15 -14.60 19.32 11.44
CA ALA A 15 -15.19 20.49 12.10
C ALA A 15 -14.10 21.33 12.82
N MET A 16 -13.16 20.67 13.51
CA MET A 16 -12.02 21.36 14.13
C MET A 16 -11.12 22.02 13.09
N GLY A 17 -10.81 21.32 11.98
CA GLY A 17 -10.01 21.88 10.89
C GLY A 17 -10.64 23.12 10.27
N GLN A 18 -11.95 23.10 10.03
CA GLN A 18 -12.69 24.23 9.48
C GLN A 18 -12.78 25.43 10.44
N TYR A 19 -12.96 25.18 11.74
CA TYR A 19 -13.08 26.24 12.75
C TYR A 19 -11.74 26.93 13.02
N TYR A 20 -10.67 26.17 13.26
CA TYR A 20 -9.37 26.75 13.62
C TYR A 20 -8.53 27.17 12.41
N ARG A 21 -8.77 26.60 11.22
CA ARG A 21 -8.04 26.90 9.98
C ARG A 21 -6.51 26.83 10.12
N CYS A 22 -6.05 25.91 10.97
CA CYS A 22 -4.65 25.71 11.30
C CYS A 22 -4.26 24.26 10.99
N GLY A 23 -2.97 24.04 10.71
CA GLY A 23 -2.43 22.69 10.53
C GLY A 23 -2.38 21.87 11.83
N CYS A 24 -2.11 20.57 11.69
CA CYS A 24 -2.06 19.58 12.77
C CYS A 24 -1.04 19.89 13.88
N LEU A 25 0.00 20.69 13.62
CA LEU A 25 0.96 21.14 14.64
C LEU A 25 0.47 22.37 15.41
N THR A 26 -0.08 23.34 14.69
CA THR A 26 -0.44 24.65 15.26
C THR A 26 -1.79 24.62 15.98
N ILE A 27 -2.71 23.73 15.58
CA ILE A 27 -4.04 23.60 16.20
C ILE A 27 -3.96 23.34 17.71
N TRP A 28 -3.02 22.50 18.16
CA TRP A 28 -2.86 22.16 19.57
C TRP A 28 -2.38 23.34 20.42
N LYS A 29 -1.72 24.35 19.82
CA LYS A 29 -1.37 25.58 20.54
C LYS A 29 -2.61 26.39 20.95
N ASN A 30 -3.66 26.35 20.14
CA ASN A 30 -4.89 27.11 20.34
C ASN A 30 -5.92 26.38 21.22
N ILE A 31 -5.91 25.04 21.22
CA ILE A 31 -6.82 24.22 22.03
C ILE A 31 -6.20 23.92 23.40
N PHE A 32 -5.14 23.11 23.43
CA PHE A 32 -4.47 22.66 24.65
C PHE A 32 -2.97 22.48 24.39
N PRO A 33 -2.11 23.41 24.83
CA PRO A 33 -0.69 23.42 24.45
C PRO A 33 0.09 22.19 24.96
N ILE A 34 -0.41 21.50 25.99
CA ILE A 34 0.17 20.26 26.52
C ILE A 34 0.15 19.12 25.47
N PHE A 35 -0.82 19.13 24.56
CA PHE A 35 -1.00 18.10 23.53
C PHE A 35 -0.27 18.40 22.22
N LYS A 36 0.63 19.40 22.20
CA LYS A 36 1.43 19.73 21.02
C LYS A 36 2.24 18.53 20.49
N GLY A 37 2.60 17.59 21.37
CA GLY A 37 3.27 16.33 21.00
C GLY A 37 2.50 15.48 19.97
N ILE A 38 1.16 15.57 19.95
CA ILE A 38 0.32 14.80 19.02
C ILE A 38 0.63 15.18 17.57
N GLY A 39 0.80 16.47 17.28
CA GLY A 39 1.13 16.92 15.93
C GLY A 39 2.48 16.38 15.45
N TYR A 40 3.50 16.36 16.31
CA TYR A 40 4.81 15.79 15.96
C TYR A 40 4.75 14.28 15.76
N ALA A 41 3.98 13.56 16.58
CA ALA A 41 3.76 12.13 16.42
C ALA A 41 3.10 11.81 15.06
N ILE A 42 2.10 12.60 14.65
CA ILE A 42 1.46 12.46 13.32
C ILE A 42 2.50 12.65 12.21
N CYS A 43 3.38 13.65 12.28
CA CYS A 43 4.42 13.86 11.27
C CYS A 43 5.40 12.68 11.18
N ILE A 44 5.80 12.09 12.32
CA ILE A 44 6.69 10.91 12.33
C ILE A 44 5.97 9.70 11.74
N LEU A 45 4.70 9.48 12.11
CA LEU A 45 3.89 8.40 11.54
C LEU A 45 3.70 8.56 10.03
N ASP A 46 3.46 9.77 9.56
CA ASP A 46 3.33 10.08 8.14
C ASP A 46 4.63 9.81 7.38
N LEU A 47 5.79 10.12 7.96
CA LEU A 47 7.09 9.76 7.39
C LEU A 47 7.27 8.24 7.24
N TYR A 48 6.93 7.46 8.28
CA TYR A 48 6.98 6.00 8.22
C TYR A 48 6.01 5.44 7.19
N MET A 49 4.79 5.97 7.16
CA MET A 49 3.77 5.58 6.20
C MET A 49 4.23 5.88 4.78
N ALA A 50 4.78 7.06 4.52
CA ALA A 50 5.29 7.46 3.22
C ALA A 50 6.37 6.51 2.70
N MET A 51 7.31 6.06 3.54
CA MET A 51 8.36 5.12 3.11
C MET A 51 7.78 3.77 2.66
N TYR A 52 6.84 3.21 3.42
CA TYR A 52 6.22 1.92 3.09
C TYR A 52 5.24 2.04 1.91
N TYR A 53 4.35 3.02 1.93
CA TYR A 53 3.27 3.15 0.93
C TYR A 53 3.81 3.49 -0.46
N ASN A 54 4.83 4.36 -0.55
CA ASN A 54 5.44 4.68 -1.85
C ASN A 54 6.13 3.46 -2.47
N THR A 55 6.68 2.54 -1.67
CA THR A 55 7.27 1.29 -2.18
C THR A 55 6.21 0.41 -2.85
N VAL A 56 5.04 0.27 -2.23
CA VAL A 56 3.91 -0.49 -2.80
C VAL A 56 3.39 0.17 -4.09
N ILE A 57 3.28 1.51 -4.10
CA ILE A 57 2.88 2.25 -5.31
C ILE A 57 3.91 2.05 -6.43
N ALA A 58 5.21 2.06 -6.11
CA ALA A 58 6.27 1.83 -7.09
C ALA A 58 6.18 0.42 -7.70
N TRP A 59 5.90 -0.62 -6.90
CA TRP A 59 5.62 -1.96 -7.41
C TRP A 59 4.40 -1.94 -8.33
N ALA A 60 3.27 -1.33 -7.93
CA ALA A 60 2.09 -1.24 -8.77
C ALA A 60 2.37 -0.52 -10.11
N LEU A 61 3.15 0.57 -10.09
CA LEU A 61 3.57 1.29 -11.30
C LEU A 61 4.47 0.44 -12.19
N TYR A 62 5.39 -0.34 -11.61
CA TYR A 62 6.22 -1.28 -12.35
C TYR A 62 5.37 -2.33 -13.09
N TYR A 63 4.40 -2.94 -12.39
CA TYR A 63 3.45 -3.88 -13.00
C TYR A 63 2.56 -3.22 -14.06
N LEU A 64 2.15 -1.97 -13.85
CA LEU A 64 1.37 -1.20 -14.83
C LEU A 64 2.17 -1.01 -16.12
N VAL A 65 3.44 -0.59 -16.04
CA VAL A 65 4.29 -0.44 -17.23
C VAL A 65 4.55 -1.79 -17.89
N ALA A 66 4.82 -2.83 -17.12
CA ALA A 66 5.01 -4.20 -17.64
C ALA A 66 3.77 -4.72 -18.38
N SER A 67 2.56 -4.33 -17.95
CA SER A 67 1.30 -4.71 -18.61
C SER A 67 1.05 -4.06 -19.97
N LEU A 68 1.85 -3.07 -20.38
CA LEU A 68 1.76 -2.47 -21.72
C LEU A 68 2.41 -3.34 -22.81
N SER A 69 3.09 -4.42 -22.43
CA SER A 69 3.64 -5.41 -23.36
C SER A 69 2.52 -6.22 -24.02
N SER A 70 2.74 -6.69 -25.26
CA SER A 70 1.75 -7.48 -26.01
C SER A 70 1.40 -8.80 -25.31
N GLU A 71 2.35 -9.37 -24.60
CA GLU A 71 2.17 -10.56 -23.77
C GLU A 71 2.63 -10.24 -22.35
N LEU A 72 1.84 -10.65 -21.36
CA LEU A 72 2.10 -10.33 -19.96
C LEU A 72 3.25 -11.21 -19.43
N PRO A 73 4.27 -10.63 -18.80
CA PRO A 73 5.49 -11.37 -18.42
C PRO A 73 5.24 -12.49 -17.40
N TRP A 74 4.23 -12.35 -16.55
CA TRP A 74 3.84 -13.34 -15.54
C TRP A 74 2.91 -14.45 -16.07
N THR A 75 2.74 -14.59 -17.39
CA THR A 75 1.92 -15.67 -17.99
C THR A 75 2.74 -16.88 -18.41
N ARG A 76 4.05 -16.72 -18.60
CA ARG A 76 4.94 -17.76 -19.14
C ARG A 76 6.03 -18.14 -18.14
N CYS A 77 6.48 -19.39 -18.25
CA CYS A 77 7.64 -19.90 -17.50
C CYS A 77 8.99 -19.73 -18.24
N ASP A 78 8.98 -19.26 -19.49
CA ASP A 78 10.19 -19.07 -20.32
C ASP A 78 10.79 -17.67 -20.17
N ASN A 79 11.13 -17.29 -18.93
CA ASN A 79 11.75 -16.00 -18.61
C ASN A 79 13.03 -16.23 -17.79
N PRO A 80 14.01 -15.31 -17.84
CA PRO A 80 15.29 -15.50 -17.16
C PRO A 80 15.21 -15.53 -15.63
N TRP A 81 14.14 -14.99 -15.04
CA TRP A 81 13.90 -15.02 -13.58
C TRP A 81 13.20 -16.30 -13.10
N ASN A 82 12.66 -17.12 -14.00
CA ASN A 82 11.90 -18.29 -13.60
C ASN A 82 12.81 -19.46 -13.20
N THR A 83 12.35 -20.23 -12.22
CA THR A 83 13.02 -21.44 -11.75
C THR A 83 12.53 -22.70 -12.48
N ARG A 84 13.21 -23.83 -12.27
CA ARG A 84 12.82 -25.12 -12.87
C ARG A 84 11.46 -25.65 -12.39
N THR A 85 10.95 -25.12 -11.27
CA THR A 85 9.65 -25.50 -10.69
C THR A 85 8.47 -24.67 -11.23
N CYS A 86 8.74 -23.63 -12.04
CA CYS A 86 7.69 -22.85 -12.68
C CYS A 86 6.81 -23.74 -13.57
N ARG A 87 5.50 -23.70 -13.36
CA ARG A 87 4.50 -24.36 -14.22
C ARG A 87 3.38 -23.39 -14.55
N THR A 88 3.03 -23.31 -15.83
CA THR A 88 1.84 -22.57 -16.28
C THR A 88 0.56 -23.27 -15.81
N LEU A 89 -0.58 -22.57 -15.84
CA LEU A 89 -1.86 -23.13 -15.40
C LEU A 89 -2.25 -24.41 -16.16
N ALA A 90 -1.91 -24.47 -17.46
CA ALA A 90 -2.14 -25.64 -18.29
C ALA A 90 -1.25 -26.83 -17.91
N GLU A 91 0.02 -26.59 -17.57
CA GLU A 91 0.97 -27.64 -17.19
C GLU A 91 0.74 -28.15 -15.77
N ARG A 92 0.22 -27.29 -14.88
CA ARG A 92 -0.08 -27.66 -13.50
C ARG A 92 -1.13 -28.77 -13.40
N ALA A 93 -2.04 -28.87 -14.36
CA ALA A 93 -3.04 -29.95 -14.42
C ALA A 93 -2.43 -31.35 -14.56
N ASN A 94 -1.22 -31.45 -15.13
CA ASN A 94 -0.49 -32.70 -15.34
C ASN A 94 0.72 -32.85 -14.40
N ALA A 95 0.94 -31.91 -13.47
CA ALA A 95 2.14 -31.87 -12.64
C ALA A 95 2.00 -32.72 -11.37
N THR A 96 2.88 -33.70 -11.20
CA THR A 96 3.02 -34.52 -9.98
C THR A 96 4.18 -34.00 -9.13
N GLY A 97 3.99 -32.84 -8.48
CA GLY A 97 5.04 -32.27 -7.61
C GLY A 97 4.77 -30.85 -7.14
N LEU A 98 5.74 -30.30 -6.39
CA LEU A 98 5.73 -28.91 -5.93
C LEU A 98 5.95 -27.99 -7.14
N ALA A 99 4.90 -27.24 -7.51
CA ALA A 99 4.90 -26.36 -8.67
C ALA A 99 4.58 -24.92 -8.25
N THR A 100 5.38 -23.97 -8.72
CA THR A 100 5.22 -22.52 -8.50
C THR A 100 4.57 -21.88 -9.72
N SER A 101 3.73 -20.86 -9.50
CA SER A 101 3.08 -20.14 -10.60
C SER A 101 4.00 -19.06 -11.16
N PRO A 102 3.95 -18.77 -12.47
CA PRO A 102 4.77 -17.70 -13.07
C PRO A 102 4.47 -16.31 -12.49
N ALA A 103 3.27 -16.09 -11.94
CA ALA A 103 2.93 -14.84 -11.27
C ALA A 103 3.54 -14.71 -9.88
N GLN A 104 3.71 -15.83 -9.17
CA GLN A 104 4.41 -15.85 -7.89
C GLN A 104 5.90 -15.60 -8.10
N GLU A 105 6.53 -16.31 -9.05
CA GLU A 105 7.97 -16.12 -9.35
C GLU A 105 8.28 -14.73 -9.94
N TYR A 106 7.30 -14.05 -10.54
CA TYR A 106 7.48 -12.68 -11.00
C TYR A 106 7.37 -11.64 -9.87
N PHE A 107 6.71 -11.99 -8.76
CA PHE A 107 6.57 -11.10 -7.59
C PHE A 107 7.68 -11.31 -6.56
N GLU A 108 8.19 -12.53 -6.44
CA GLU A 108 9.33 -12.89 -5.59
C GLU A 108 10.65 -12.27 -6.09
#